data_AF-A0A376S910-F1
#
_entry.id   AF-A0A376S910-F1
#
_cell.length_a   1.000
_cell.length_b   1.000
_cell.length_c   1.000
_cell.angle_alpha   90.00
_cell.angle_beta   90.00
_cell.angle_gamma   90.00
#
_symmetry.space_group_name_H-M   'P 1'
#
loop_
_entity.id
_entity.type
_entity.pdbx_description
1 polymer ?
#
loop_
_entity_poly.entity_id
_entity_poly.type
_entity_poly.pdbx_seq_one_letter_code
_entity_poly.pdbx_strand_id
1 'polypeptide(L)'
;MFDGELSFALKLAREMGRPDWRAMLAGMSSTEYADWHRFYSTHYFHDVLLDMHFSGLTYTVLSLFFSDPDMHPLDFSLLNRREADEEPEDDVLIVVAQ
;
A
#
# COMPACT_ATOMS: atom_id res chain seq x y z
N MET A 1 11.71 9.78 3.97
CA MET A 1 11.97 10.29 2.61
C MET A 1 12.25 9.16 1.62
N PHE A 2 13.01 8.11 1.99
CA PHE A 2 13.34 7.00 1.09
C PHE A 2 12.23 5.94 0.90
N ASP A 3 11.23 5.88 1.78
CA ASP A 3 10.14 4.88 1.66
C ASP A 3 9.28 5.06 0.41
N GLY A 4 9.02 6.30 -0.01
CA GLY A 4 8.23 6.58 -1.20
C GLY A 4 8.88 6.04 -2.48
N GLU A 5 10.17 6.29 -2.64
CA GLU A 5 10.94 5.91 -3.84
C GLU A 5 11.09 4.39 -3.97
N LEU A 6 11.41 3.72 -2.86
CA LEU A 6 11.50 2.27 -2.82
C LEU A 6 10.13 1.63 -3.09
N SER A 7 9.06 2.18 -2.50
CA SER A 7 7.70 1.68 -2.73
C SER A 7 7.29 1.80 -4.21
N PHE A 8 7.66 2.90 -4.87
CA PHE A 8 7.41 3.11 -6.27
C PHE A 8 8.17 2.10 -7.12
N ALA A 9 9.47 1.91 -6.87
CA ALA A 9 10.29 0.94 -7.60
C ALA A 9 9.75 -0.49 -7.46
N LEU A 10 9.26 -0.88 -6.27
CA LEU A 10 8.66 -2.18 -6.03
C LEU A 10 7.32 -2.35 -6.77
N LYS A 11 6.46 -1.32 -6.76
CA LYS A 11 5.19 -1.32 -7.52
C LYS A 11 5.45 -1.41 -9.02
N LEU A 12 6.38 -0.62 -9.54
CA LEU A 12 6.76 -0.64 -10.95
C LEU A 12 7.35 -2.00 -11.36
N ALA A 13 8.20 -2.61 -10.52
CA ALA A 13 8.74 -3.93 -10.81
C ALA A 13 7.66 -5.01 -10.90
N ARG A 14 6.68 -4.97 -10.00
CA ARG A 14 5.52 -5.86 -10.01
C ARG A 14 4.67 -5.66 -11.26
N GLU A 15 4.40 -4.42 -11.64
CA GLU A 15 3.65 -4.06 -12.84
C GLU A 15 4.31 -4.60 -14.11
N MET A 16 5.65 -4.59 -14.17
CA MET A 16 6.44 -5.12 -15.28
C MET A 16 6.63 -6.65 -15.21
N GLY A 17 6.07 -7.34 -14.21
CA GLY A 17 6.23 -8.78 -14.01
C GLY A 17 7.66 -9.20 -13.63
N ARG A 18 8.46 -8.29 -13.05
CA ARG A 18 9.86 -8.49 -12.70
C ARG A 18 10.01 -8.62 -11.18
N PRO A 19 10.34 -9.81 -10.64
CA PRO A 19 10.52 -9.97 -9.19
C PRO A 19 11.80 -9.30 -8.67
N ASP A 20 12.81 -9.10 -9.52
CA ASP A 20 14.05 -8.42 -9.17
C ASP A 20 14.00 -6.93 -9.59
N TRP A 21 13.53 -6.09 -8.67
CA TRP A 21 13.45 -4.64 -8.88
C TRP A 21 14.82 -3.98 -9.05
N ARG A 22 15.87 -4.53 -8.42
CA ARG A 22 17.23 -3.96 -8.48
C ARG A 22 17.82 -4.12 -9.86
N ALA A 23 17.72 -5.33 -10.42
CA ALA A 23 18.17 -5.60 -11.78
C ALA A 23 17.34 -4.82 -12.82
N MET A 24 16.03 -4.64 -12.58
CA MET A 24 15.18 -3.80 -13.42
C MET A 24 15.67 -2.35 -13.42
N LEU A 25 15.87 -1.74 -12.25
CA LEU A 25 16.34 -0.36 -12.15
C LEU A 25 17.75 -0.18 -12.73
N ALA A 26 18.66 -1.13 -12.49
CA ALA A 26 20.02 -1.06 -13.04
C ALA A 26 20.05 -1.10 -14.58
N GLY A 27 19.05 -1.72 -15.19
CA GLY A 27 18.87 -1.75 -16.65
C GLY A 27 18.09 -0.57 -17.22
N MET A 28 17.50 0.28 -16.37
CA MET A 28 16.64 1.39 -16.77
C MET A 28 17.44 2.70 -16.80
N SER A 29 17.24 3.51 -17.83
CA SER A 29 17.84 4.84 -17.87
C SER A 29 17.16 5.79 -16.85
N SER A 30 17.87 6.79 -16.36
CA SER A 30 17.29 7.77 -15.44
C SER A 30 16.12 8.55 -16.04
N THR A 31 16.16 8.83 -17.35
CA THR A 31 15.07 9.48 -18.08
C THR A 31 13.85 8.58 -18.19
N GLU A 32 14.04 7.29 -18.50
CA GLU A 32 12.95 6.32 -18.57
C GLU A 32 12.28 6.14 -17.21
N TYR A 33 13.07 6.06 -16.13
CA TYR A 33 12.54 5.98 -14.78
C TYR A 33 11.73 7.23 -14.39
N ALA A 34 12.21 8.43 -14.74
CA ALA A 34 11.48 9.68 -14.53
C ALA A 34 10.18 9.74 -15.34
N ASP A 35 10.17 9.20 -16.57
CA ASP A 35 8.98 9.12 -17.41
C ASP A 35 7.94 8.19 -16.79
N TRP A 36 8.34 7.03 -16.23
CA TRP A 36 7.43 6.17 -15.49
C TRP A 36 6.84 6.86 -14.26
N HIS A 37 7.65 7.61 -13.52
CA HIS A 37 7.16 8.40 -12.39
C HIS A 37 6.12 9.44 -12.83
N ARG A 38 6.32 10.09 -13.98
CA ARG A 38 5.34 11.02 -14.55
C ARG A 38 4.08 10.29 -15.00
N PHE A 39 4.20 9.14 -15.64
CA PHE A 39 3.06 8.35 -16.12
C PHE A 39 2.17 7.90 -14.97
N TYR A 40 2.74 7.29 -13.93
CA TYR A 40 1.99 6.80 -12.76
C TYR A 40 1.58 7.90 -11.77
N SER A 41 1.88 9.18 -12.05
CA SER A 41 1.30 10.30 -11.30
C SER A 41 -0.20 10.47 -11.58
N THR A 42 -0.69 10.01 -12.74
CA THR A 42 -2.10 10.08 -13.14
C THR A 42 -2.71 8.73 -13.50
N HIS A 43 -1.89 7.67 -13.51
CA HIS A 43 -2.34 6.30 -13.77
C HIS A 43 -2.11 5.47 -12.52
N TYR A 44 -3.09 4.64 -12.17
CA TYR A 44 -2.94 3.69 -11.07
C TYR A 44 -2.23 2.43 -11.56
N PHE A 45 -1.39 1.86 -10.69
CA PHE A 45 -0.88 0.50 -10.89
C PHE A 45 -2.02 -0.51 -10.89
N HIS A 46 -1.85 -1.59 -11.65
CA HIS A 46 -2.90 -2.58 -11.84
C HIS A 46 -3.29 -3.29 -10.54
N ASP A 47 -2.30 -3.58 -9.70
CA ASP A 47 -2.51 -4.22 -8.40
C ASP A 47 -3.32 -3.34 -7.45
N VAL A 48 -3.07 -2.03 -7.43
CA VAL A 48 -3.83 -1.05 -6.65
C VAL A 48 -5.28 -0.97 -7.12
N LEU A 49 -5.52 -0.96 -8.43
CA LEU A 49 -6.88 -0.99 -8.98
C LEU A 49 -7.61 -2.28 -8.61
N LEU A 50 -6.96 -3.43 -8.76
CA LEU A 50 -7.53 -4.72 -8.38
C LEU A 50 -7.88 -4.78 -6.90
N ASP A 51 -7.00 -4.27 -6.05
CA ASP A 51 -7.22 -4.22 -4.60
C ASP A 51 -8.42 -3.34 -4.23
N MET A 52 -8.53 -2.16 -4.85
CA MET A 52 -9.69 -1.27 -4.66
C MET A 52 -11.00 -1.93 -5.10
N HIS A 53 -10.99 -2.64 -6.23
CA HIS A 53 -12.17 -3.36 -6.70
C HIS A 53 -12.53 -4.55 -5.79
N PHE A 54 -11.51 -5.30 -5.36
CA PHE A 54 -11.69 -6.42 -4.43
C PHE A 54 -12.27 -5.95 -3.10
N SER A 55 -11.68 -4.91 -2.51
CA SER A 55 -12.07 -4.40 -1.21
C SER A 55 -13.47 -3.75 -1.25
N GLY A 56 -13.75 -2.98 -2.31
CA GLY A 56 -15.07 -2.39 -2.55
C GLY A 56 -16.16 -3.43 -2.78
N LEU A 57 -15.86 -4.50 -3.53
CA LEU A 57 -16.79 -5.61 -3.72
C LEU A 57 -17.06 -6.35 -2.41
N THR A 58 -16.01 -6.64 -1.64
CA THR A 58 -16.12 -7.33 -0.34
C THR A 58 -16.97 -6.52 0.63
N TYR A 59 -16.69 -5.21 0.73
CA TYR A 59 -17.50 -4.28 1.52
C TYR A 59 -18.97 -4.26 1.08
N THR A 60 -19.23 -4.18 -0.23
CA THR A 60 -20.59 -4.17 -0.76
C THR A 60 -21.33 -5.45 -0.39
N VAL A 61 -20.69 -6.62 -0.52
CA VAL A 61 -21.30 -7.90 -0.16
C VAL A 61 -21.60 -7.96 1.34
N LEU A 62 -20.64 -7.59 2.19
CA LEU A 62 -20.80 -7.68 3.64
C LEU A 62 -21.79 -6.65 4.18
N SER A 63 -21.82 -5.42 3.64
CA SER A 63 -22.78 -4.39 4.06
C SER A 63 -24.24 -4.75 3.77
N LEU A 64 -24.50 -5.66 2.83
CA LEU A 64 -25.84 -6.19 2.59
C LEU A 64 -26.31 -7.15 3.69
N PHE A 65 -25.39 -7.86 4.34
CA PHE A 65 -25.70 -8.83 5.41
C PHE A 65 -25.52 -8.26 6.82
N PHE A 66 -24.60 -7.30 6.97
CA PHE A 66 -24.19 -6.71 8.23
C PHE A 66 -24.38 -5.20 8.17
N SER A 67 -25.14 -4.64 9.11
CA SER A 67 -25.33 -3.18 9.24
C SER A 67 -24.34 -2.58 10.24
N ASP A 68 -23.05 -2.81 10.01
CA ASP A 68 -21.98 -2.19 10.78
C ASP A 68 -21.74 -0.75 10.26
N PRO A 69 -21.99 0.30 11.06
CA PRO A 69 -21.82 1.69 10.65
C PRO A 69 -20.35 2.13 10.53
N ASP A 70 -19.42 1.39 11.14
CA ASP A 70 -17.99 1.75 11.15
C ASP A 70 -17.18 0.97 10.10
N MET A 71 -17.81 0.02 9.40
CA MET A 71 -17.18 -0.77 8.36
C MET A 71 -16.82 0.08 7.14
N HIS A 72 -15.58 -0.02 6.67
CA HIS A 72 -15.06 0.75 5.55
C HIS A 72 -14.45 -0.15 4.47
N PRO A 73 -14.53 0.19 3.16
CA PRO A 73 -13.89 -0.59 2.09
C PRO A 73 -12.39 -0.84 2.28
N LEU A 74 -11.68 0.04 3.00
CA LEU A 74 -10.25 -0.12 3.27
C LEU A 74 -9.94 -1.22 4.28
N ASP A 75 -10.91 -1.66 5.08
CA ASP A 75 -10.71 -2.76 6.04
C ASP A 75 -10.45 -4.10 5.32
N PHE A 76 -10.88 -4.17 4.05
CA PHE A 76 -10.69 -5.33 3.18
C PHE A 76 -9.57 -5.13 2.16
N SER A 77 -8.85 -4.01 2.20
CA SER A 77 -7.71 -3.74 1.31
C SER A 77 -6.52 -4.61 1.69
N LEU A 78 -5.95 -5.31 0.70
CA LEU A 78 -4.76 -6.15 0.85
C LEU A 78 -3.48 -5.32 0.77
N LEU A 79 -3.48 -4.24 -0.02
CA LEU A 79 -2.28 -3.42 -0.27
C LEU A 79 -2.21 -2.17 0.60
N ASN A 80 -3.35 -1.64 1.02
CA ASN A 80 -3.48 -0.44 1.84
C ASN A 80 -4.24 -0.74 3.13
N ARG A 81 -3.81 -1.80 3.82
CA ARG A 81 -4.30 -2.12 5.16
C ARG A 81 -4.14 -0.88 6.03
N ARG A 82 -5.21 -0.46 6.70
CA ARG A 82 -5.11 0.55 7.76
C ARG A 82 -4.01 0.10 8.70
N GLU A 83 -2.97 0.93 8.86
CA GLU A 83 -2.08 0.79 10.02
C GLU A 83 -3.05 0.76 11.20
N ALA A 84 -3.13 -0.40 11.88
CA ALA A 84 -3.90 -0.49 13.10
C ALA A 84 -3.40 0.67 13.95
N ASP A 85 -4.29 1.57 14.35
CA ASP A 85 -3.98 2.70 15.22
C ASP A 85 -2.95 2.18 16.22
N GLU A 86 -1.71 2.68 16.15
CA GLU A 86 -0.65 2.26 17.05
C GLU A 86 -1.26 2.35 18.45
N GLU A 87 -1.51 1.21 19.10
CA GLU A 87 -1.80 1.23 20.52
C GLU A 87 -0.66 2.05 21.12
N PRO A 88 -0.93 3.17 21.81
CA PRO A 88 0.13 3.83 22.55
C PRO A 88 0.76 2.75 23.42
N GLU A 89 2.08 2.57 23.34
CA GLU A 89 2.81 1.66 24.23
C GLU A 89 2.50 2.06 25.68
N ASP A 90 1.44 1.49 26.24
CA ASP A 90 1.17 1.54 27.66
C ASP A 90 2.29 0.74 28.33
N ASP A 91 2.89 1.37 29.34
CA ASP A 91 3.88 0.82 30.27
C ASP A 91 5.37 0.82 29.86
N VAL A 92 5.94 2.02 29.78
CA VAL A 92 7.27 2.27 30.37
C VAL A 92 7.14 3.15 31.61
N LEU A 93 6.41 2.65 32.61
CA LEU A 93 6.53 3.12 33.98
C LEU A 93 7.85 2.58 34.55
N ILE A 94 8.96 3.27 34.29
CA ILE A 94 10.17 3.10 35.11
C ILE A 94 9.86 3.73 36.46
N VAL A 95 9.29 2.93 37.35
CA VAL A 95 9.33 3.21 38.79
C VAL A 95 10.79 3.02 39.20
N VAL A 96 11.56 4.11 39.19
CA VAL A 96 12.77 4.20 40.01
C VAL A 96 12.31 4.29 41.47
N ALA A 97 11.93 3.15 42.01
CA ALA A 97 11.88 2.90 43.43
C ALA A 97 13.22 2.30 43.85
N GLN A 98 13.91 3.09 44.66
CA GLN A 98 14.99 2.74 45.61
C GLN A 98 16.44 2.79 45.11
#